data_AF-U3KZ26-F1
#
_entry.id   AF-U3KZ26-F1
#
_cell.length_a   1.000
_cell.length_b   1.000
_cell.length_c   1.000
_cell.angle_alpha   90.00
_cell.angle_beta   90.00
_cell.angle_gamma   90.00
#
_symmetry.space_group_name_H-M   'P 1'
#
loop_
_entity.id
_entity.type
_entity.pdbx_description
1 polymer ?
#
loop_
_entity_poly.entity_id
_entity_poly.type
_entity_poly.pdbx_seq_one_letter_code
_entity_poly.pdbx_strand_id
1 'polypeptide(L)'
;MRDYWYINGSSPTFFRYVDWILTVPLMCVEFYLILKVAGAKKSLMWRLIILSVIMLVTGYFGEAVYRDQAWLWGLISGIAYFVIVYD
;
A
#
# COMPACT_ATOMS: atom_id res chain seq x y z
N MET A 1 6.11 -10.15 -13.39
CA MET A 1 7.23 -9.56 -12.60
C MET A 1 8.41 -10.50 -12.42
N ARG A 2 8.17 -11.81 -12.16
CA ARG A 2 9.22 -12.82 -12.05
C ARG A 2 10.09 -12.93 -13.33
N ASP A 3 9.45 -13.08 -14.49
CA ASP A 3 10.16 -13.20 -15.77
C ASP A 3 10.92 -11.92 -16.14
N TYR A 4 10.36 -10.76 -15.80
CA TYR A 4 11.05 -9.48 -15.97
C TYR A 4 12.35 -9.41 -15.17
N TRP A 5 12.34 -9.89 -13.92
CA TRP A 5 13.54 -9.93 -13.08
C TRP A 5 14.59 -10.90 -13.62
N TYR A 6 14.18 -12.08 -14.10
CA TYR A 6 15.10 -13.05 -14.72
C TYR A 6 15.83 -12.49 -15.94
N ILE A 7 15.17 -11.63 -16.72
CA ILE A 7 15.74 -11.05 -17.95
C ILE A 7 16.55 -9.78 -17.67
N ASN A 8 16.08 -8.90 -16.78
CA ASN A 8 16.63 -7.55 -16.61
C ASN A 8 17.49 -7.38 -15.35
N GLY A 9 17.50 -8.36 -14.44
CA GLY A 9 18.23 -8.27 -13.16
C GLY A 9 17.65 -7.25 -12.17
N SER A 10 16.58 -6.54 -12.55
CA SER A 10 15.90 -5.56 -11.72
C SER A 10 14.42 -5.88 -11.61
N SER A 11 13.81 -5.46 -10.50
CA SER A 11 12.39 -5.62 -10.30
C SER A 11 11.64 -4.44 -10.94
N PRO A 12 10.48 -4.66 -11.57
CA PRO A 12 9.72 -3.58 -12.20
C PRO A 12 8.95 -2.78 -11.14
N THR A 13 9.65 -1.92 -10.40
CA THR A 13 9.12 -1.18 -9.24
C THR A 13 7.88 -0.37 -9.60
N PHE A 14 7.92 0.40 -10.69
CA PHE A 14 6.77 1.18 -11.16
C PHE A 14 5.50 0.35 -11.34
N PHE A 15 5.58 -0.75 -12.10
CA PHE A 15 4.41 -1.61 -12.36
C PHE A 15 3.87 -2.24 -11.07
N ARG A 16 4.73 -2.48 -10.08
CA ARG A 16 4.33 -3.01 -8.79
C ARG A 16 3.48 -2.01 -7.99
N TYR A 17 3.91 -0.76 -7.94
CA TYR A 17 3.14 0.27 -7.25
C TYR A 17 1.83 0.61 -7.96
N VAL A 18 1.78 0.53 -9.29
CA VAL A 18 0.51 0.65 -10.05
C VAL A 18 -0.44 -0.48 -9.67
N ASP A 19 0.03 -1.73 -9.68
CA ASP A 19 -0.77 -2.89 -9.27
C ASP A 19 -1.27 -2.76 -7.83
N TRP A 20 -0.40 -2.37 -6.90
CA TRP A 20 -0.76 -2.21 -5.49
C TRP A 20 -1.75 -1.09 -5.24
N ILE A 21 -1.62 0.06 -5.91
CA ILE A 21 -2.57 1.18 -5.77
C ILE A 21 -3.98 0.78 -6.21
N LEU A 22 -4.12 -0.16 -7.14
CA LEU A 22 -5.41 -0.64 -7.60
C LEU A 22 -5.94 -1.78 -6.73
N THR A 23 -5.10 -2.76 -6.39
CA THR A 23 -5.52 -3.99 -5.71
C THR A 23 -5.71 -3.80 -4.20
N VAL A 24 -4.89 -2.99 -3.52
CA VAL A 24 -4.97 -2.81 -2.06
C VAL A 24 -6.26 -2.12 -1.62
N PRO A 25 -6.70 -1.00 -2.23
CA PRO A 25 -8.00 -0.42 -1.91
C PRO A 25 -9.16 -1.36 -2.21
N LEU A 26 -9.07 -2.14 -3.29
CA LEU A 26 -10.08 -3.14 -3.62
C LEU A 26 -10.17 -4.24 -2.55
N MET A 27 -9.03 -4.72 -2.04
CA MET A 27 -8.98 -5.65 -0.90
C MET A 27 -9.58 -5.02 0.37
N CYS A 28 -9.35 -3.73 0.64
CA CYS A 28 -10.00 -3.05 1.77
C CYS A 28 -11.53 -2.98 1.61
N VAL A 29 -12.03 -2.79 0.39
CA VAL A 29 -13.48 -2.85 0.10
C VAL A 29 -14.01 -4.26 0.30
N GLU A 30 -13.33 -5.28 -0.24
CA GLU A 30 -13.70 -6.69 -0.06
C GLU A 30 -13.76 -7.07 1.42
N PHE A 31 -12.72 -6.73 2.18
CA PHE A 31 -12.65 -6.94 3.62
C PHE A 31 -13.81 -6.26 4.37
N TYR A 32 -14.13 -5.02 4.00
CA TYR A 32 -15.29 -4.33 4.57
C TYR A 32 -16.61 -5.03 4.23
N LEU A 33 -16.80 -5.52 3.00
CA LEU A 33 -18.02 -6.22 2.61
C LEU A 33 -18.23 -7.51 3.43
N ILE A 34 -17.15 -8.21 3.78
CA ILE A 34 -17.17 -9.37 4.68
C ILE A 34 -17.58 -8.93 6.10
N LEU A 35 -16.90 -7.92 6.67
CA LEU A 35 -17.17 -7.45 8.03
C LEU A 35 -18.49 -6.69 8.20
N LYS A 36 -19.07 -6.20 7.09
CA LYS A 36 -20.36 -5.49 7.11
C LYS A 36 -21.46 -6.33 7.76
N VAL A 37 -21.44 -7.65 7.55
CA VAL A 37 -22.40 -8.59 8.16
C VAL A 37 -22.25 -8.65 9.69
N ALA A 38 -21.04 -8.41 10.21
CA ALA A 38 -20.72 -8.34 11.63
C ALA A 38 -20.87 -6.93 12.23
N GLY A 39 -21.40 -5.96 11.47
CA GLY A 39 -21.66 -4.59 11.97
C GLY A 39 -20.52 -3.59 11.76
N ALA A 40 -19.57 -3.85 10.84
CA ALA A 40 -18.51 -2.90 10.53
C ALA A 40 -19.04 -1.55 10.00
N LYS A 41 -18.39 -0.47 10.43
CA LYS A 41 -18.72 0.89 10.03
C LYS A 41 -18.07 1.25 8.70
N LYS A 42 -18.79 1.96 7.83
CA LYS A 42 -18.22 2.52 6.57
C LYS A 42 -17.00 3.41 6.81
N SER A 43 -16.90 4.05 7.98
CA SER A 43 -15.75 4.88 8.36
C SER A 43 -14.45 4.08 8.45
N LEU A 44 -14.51 2.81 8.85
CA LEU A 44 -13.34 1.93 8.91
C LEU A 44 -12.81 1.66 7.50
N MET A 45 -13.68 1.29 6.55
CA MET A 45 -13.31 1.06 5.15
C MET A 45 -12.57 2.25 4.54
N TRP A 46 -13.13 3.46 4.70
CA TRP A 46 -12.52 4.67 4.14
C TRP A 46 -11.19 5.01 4.82
N ARG A 47 -11.05 4.79 6.14
CA ARG A 47 -9.75 4.94 6.83
C ARG A 47 -8.71 3.98 6.28
N LEU A 48 -9.04 2.69 6.14
CA LEU A 48 -8.14 1.67 5.58
C LEU A 48 -7.70 2.02 4.15
N ILE A 49 -8.62 2.47 3.29
CA ILE A 49 -8.31 2.90 1.93
C ILE A 49 -7.37 4.11 1.92
N ILE A 50 -7.67 5.15 2.70
CA ILE A 50 -6.87 6.39 2.71
C ILE A 50 -5.47 6.09 3.27
N LEU A 51 -5.38 5.38 4.38
CA LEU A 51 -4.10 5.04 5.00
C LEU A 51 -3.26 4.13 4.11
N SER A 52 -3.86 3.15 3.43
CA SER A 52 -3.13 2.28 2.50
C SER A 52 -2.61 3.05 1.28
N VAL A 53 -3.36 4.00 0.74
CA VAL A 53 -2.88 4.90 -0.32
C VAL A 53 -1.70 5.73 0.17
N ILE A 54 -1.78 6.33 1.36
CA ILE A 54 -0.67 7.10 1.95
C ILE A 54 0.56 6.21 2.12
N MET A 55 0.39 5.01 2.68
CA MET A 55 1.45 4.02 2.88
C MET A 55 2.14 3.67 1.56
N LEU A 56 1.38 3.40 0.49
CA LEU A 56 1.92 3.02 -0.81
C LEU A 56 2.60 4.18 -1.53
N VAL A 57 2.01 5.38 -1.51
CA VAL A 57 2.59 6.56 -2.16
C VAL A 57 3.92 6.93 -1.50
N THR A 58 3.96 6.99 -0.17
CA THR A 58 5.19 7.30 0.58
C THR A 58 6.25 6.21 0.40
N GLY A 59 5.86 4.94 0.34
CA GLY A 59 6.77 3.85 -0.02
C GLY A 59 7.37 4.03 -1.42
N TYR A 60 6.56 4.40 -2.41
CA TYR A 60 7.04 4.64 -3.78
C TYR A 60 8.04 5.80 -3.84
N PHE A 61 7.78 6.88 -3.11
CA PHE A 61 8.73 7.99 -3.02
C PHE A 61 10.07 7.54 -2.45
N GLY A 62 10.08 6.70 -1.42
CA GLY A 62 11.32 6.15 -0.87
C GLY A 62 12.06 5.19 -1.81
N GLU A 63 11.34 4.28 -2.48
CA GLU A 63 11.95 3.23 -3.30
C GLU A 63 12.36 3.73 -4.70
N ALA A 64 11.57 4.60 -5.32
CA ALA A 64 11.73 4.97 -6.73
C ALA A 64 12.24 6.39 -6.99
N VAL A 65 11.86 7.37 -6.15
CA VAL A 65 12.06 8.81 -6.43
C VAL A 65 13.20 9.41 -5.60
N TYR A 66 13.17 9.26 -4.28
CA TYR A 66 14.08 9.87 -3.31
C TYR A 66 14.88 8.82 -2.55
N ARG A 67 15.67 8.02 -3.30
CA ARG A 67 16.39 6.87 -2.75
C ARG A 67 17.39 7.23 -1.65
N ASP A 68 18.02 8.40 -1.72
CA ASP A 68 18.94 8.88 -0.67
C ASP A 68 18.25 9.11 0.67
N GLN A 69 16.92 9.30 0.65
CA GLN A 69 16.07 9.50 1.83
C GLN A 69 15.12 8.31 2.05
N ALA A 70 15.45 7.13 1.51
CA ALA A 70 14.59 5.94 1.58
C ALA A 70 14.20 5.57 3.02
N TRP A 71 15.10 5.78 3.99
CA TRP A 71 14.82 5.52 5.41
C TRP A 71 13.71 6.41 5.96
N LEU A 72 13.68 7.69 5.57
CA LEU A 72 12.68 8.67 6.04
C LEU A 72 11.30 8.35 5.44
N TRP A 73 11.26 8.14 4.13
CA TRP A 73 10.02 7.78 3.42
C TRP A 73 9.50 6.40 3.85
N GLY A 74 10.40 5.46 4.12
CA GLY A 74 10.08 4.16 4.70
C GLY A 74 9.51 4.27 6.12
N LEU A 75 10.02 5.20 6.94
CA LEU A 75 9.47 5.47 8.27
C LEU A 75 8.04 6.04 8.18
N ILE A 76 7.81 7.01 7.29
CA ILE A 76 6.48 7.60 7.09
C ILE A 76 5.48 6.53 6.61
N SER A 77 5.89 5.69 5.66
CA SER A 77 5.10 4.55 5.18
C SER A 77 4.81 3.55 6.30
N GLY A 78 5.82 3.23 7.11
CA GLY A 78 5.69 2.35 8.27
C GLY A 78 4.73 2.88 9.34
N ILE A 79 4.74 4.19 9.61
CA ILE A 79 3.77 4.83 10.53
C ILE A 79 2.35 4.64 10.01
N ALA A 80 2.10 4.87 8.71
CA ALA A 80 0.79 4.65 8.12
C ALA A 80 0.34 3.18 8.27
N TYR A 81 1.25 2.22 8.08
CA TYR A 81 0.99 0.80 8.32
C TYR A 81 0.59 0.51 9.78
N PHE A 82 1.31 1.06 10.77
CA PHE A 82 0.96 0.83 12.18
C PHE A 82 -0.40 1.41 12.55
N VAL A 83 -0.81 2.54 11.95
CA VAL A 83 -2.15 3.09 12.13
C VAL A 83 -3.21 2.15 11.53
N ILE A 84 -2.94 1.51 10.38
CA ILE A 84 -3.84 0.50 9.79
C ILE A 84 -4.01 -0.70 10.70
N VAL A 85 -2.92 -1.22 11.28
CA VAL A 85 -2.96 -2.41 12.15
C VAL A 85 -3.67 -2.14 13.48
N TYR A 86 -3.61 -0.89 13.96
CA TYR A 86 -4.29 -0.47 15.18
C TYR A 86 -5.81 -0.36 15.03
N ASP A 87 -6.29 -0.13 13.80
CA ASP A 87 -7.72 0.04 13.47
C ASP A 87 -8.49 -1.29 13.37
#